data_AF-A0AA91Z6U1-F1
#
_entry.id   AF-A0AA91Z6U1-F1
#
_cell.length_a   1.000
_cell.length_b   1.000
_cell.length_c   1.000
_cell.angle_alpha   90.00
_cell.angle_beta   90.00
_cell.angle_gamma   90.00
#
_symmetry.space_group_name_H-M   'P 1'
#
loop_
_entity.id
_entity.type
_entity.pdbx_description
1 polymer ?
#
loop_
_entity_poly.entity_id
_entity_poly.type
_entity_poly.pdbx_seq_one_letter_code
_entity_poly.pdbx_strand_id
1 'polypeptide(L)'
;MQAHAANWWLWMPASLMLTACGMNMPHSESSPARVERTLLNHSIQIDAGEVSVLSLPQRTLRVQQQLHYDVTELNARGRIIDRREEHQTLPWANKPVDIIAGSFRTSLDTDVDGVLRLNLLNDGFLNLDYDNLRVIQLAASAGPKARDEVNLLIDRELRSKLHEAVRLIYDNLENDDVDQWAYRVHRLSELGLAEESNQLENMLILLTTGDPHLQGEFVNALEVNQRP
;
A
#
# COMPACT_ATOMS: atom_id res chain seq x y z
N MET A 1 111.48 8.31 -14.55
CA MET A 1 111.62 7.43 -13.38
C MET A 1 110.83 8.05 -12.24
N GLN A 2 109.98 7.22 -11.62
CA GLN A 2 109.39 7.27 -10.27
C GLN A 2 109.98 8.31 -9.29
N ALA A 3 109.29 8.90 -8.31
CA ALA A 3 107.94 8.75 -7.78
C ALA A 3 107.66 9.83 -6.71
N HIS A 4 106.41 9.83 -6.23
CA HIS A 4 105.88 10.32 -4.94
C HIS A 4 105.64 11.83 -4.75
N ALA A 5 104.42 12.24 -5.15
CA ALA A 5 103.71 13.37 -4.56
C ALA A 5 102.93 12.93 -3.30
N ALA A 6 102.90 13.82 -2.32
CA ALA A 6 102.42 13.66 -0.96
C ALA A 6 100.91 13.42 -0.86
N ASN A 7 100.53 12.56 0.07
CA ASN A 7 99.15 12.20 0.40
C ASN A 7 98.67 13.08 1.57
N TRP A 8 97.93 14.15 1.28
CA TRP A 8 97.27 14.98 2.29
C TRP A 8 95.87 14.46 2.59
N TRP A 9 95.64 14.20 3.88
CA TRP A 9 94.37 13.76 4.42
C TRP A 9 93.28 14.83 4.27
N LEU A 10 92.23 14.52 3.52
CA LEU A 10 90.98 15.27 3.51
C LEU A 10 90.02 14.67 4.54
N TRP A 11 89.68 15.47 5.55
CA TRP A 11 88.51 15.26 6.40
C TRP A 11 87.27 15.65 5.60
N MET A 12 86.30 14.74 5.45
CA MET A 12 84.93 15.09 5.09
C MET A 12 83.98 14.64 6.20
N PRO A 13 83.10 15.51 6.70
CA PRO A 13 82.05 15.13 7.63
C PRO A 13 80.91 14.40 6.91
N ALA A 14 80.38 13.40 7.60
CA ALA A 14 79.22 12.61 7.19
C ALA A 14 77.98 13.49 6.99
N SER A 15 77.42 13.49 5.79
CA SER A 15 76.05 13.93 5.54
C SER A 15 75.13 12.73 5.59
N LEU A 16 74.40 12.59 6.70
CA LEU A 16 73.28 11.66 6.85
C LEU A 16 72.14 12.11 5.92
N MET A 17 71.96 11.40 4.81
CA MET A 17 70.75 11.52 3.98
C MET A 17 69.67 10.61 4.58
N LEU A 18 68.71 11.22 5.29
CA LEU A 18 67.45 10.55 5.64
C LEU A 18 66.58 10.48 4.37
N THR A 19 66.68 9.37 3.64
CA THR A 19 65.71 9.00 2.61
C THR A 19 64.40 8.63 3.29
N ALA A 20 63.45 9.56 3.29
CA ALA A 20 62.06 9.26 3.61
C ALA A 20 61.51 8.33 2.53
N CYS A 21 61.24 7.08 2.88
CA CYS A 21 60.42 6.18 2.07
C CYS A 21 58.99 6.73 2.03
N GLY A 22 58.71 7.59 1.05
CA GLY A 22 57.35 7.91 0.65
C GLY A 22 56.71 6.64 0.12
N MET A 23 55.94 5.96 0.96
CA MET A 23 55.06 4.87 0.54
C MET A 23 54.02 5.49 -0.41
N ASN A 24 54.26 5.42 -1.72
CA ASN A 24 53.22 5.65 -2.71
C ASN A 24 52.19 4.53 -2.54
N MET A 25 51.19 4.77 -1.69
CA MET A 25 49.98 3.98 -1.76
C MET A 25 49.39 4.20 -3.17
N PRO A 26 49.13 3.15 -3.96
CA PRO A 26 48.34 3.33 -5.16
C PRO A 26 47.00 3.91 -4.72
N HIS A 27 46.72 5.16 -5.09
CA HIS A 27 45.36 5.67 -5.07
C HIS A 27 44.58 4.79 -6.04
N SER A 28 43.82 3.83 -5.50
CA SER A 28 42.74 3.23 -6.25
C SER A 28 41.74 4.36 -6.53
N GLU A 29 41.85 4.99 -7.70
CA GLU A 29 40.75 5.77 -8.26
C GLU A 29 39.62 4.81 -8.67
N SER A 30 39.10 4.02 -7.73
CA SER A 30 37.81 3.39 -7.86
C SER A 30 36.76 4.40 -7.39
N SER A 31 36.63 5.52 -8.12
CA SER A 31 35.42 6.31 -7.98
C SER A 31 34.28 5.43 -8.51
N PRO A 32 33.25 5.14 -7.69
CA PRO A 32 32.18 4.24 -8.13
C PRO A 32 31.55 4.79 -9.40
N ALA A 33 31.20 3.91 -10.33
CA ALA A 33 30.48 4.29 -11.54
C ALA A 33 29.24 5.11 -11.15
N ARG A 34 29.06 6.27 -11.80
CA ARG A 34 27.87 7.10 -11.58
C ARG A 34 26.76 6.53 -12.45
N VAL A 35 25.60 6.29 -11.85
CA VAL A 35 24.40 5.86 -12.55
C VAL A 35 23.41 7.02 -12.60
N GLU A 36 23.05 7.46 -13.79
CA GLU A 36 22.03 8.47 -14.03
C GLU A 36 20.77 7.78 -14.57
N ARG A 37 19.60 8.14 -14.02
CA ARG A 37 18.30 7.57 -14.43
C ARG A 37 17.38 8.68 -14.90
N THR A 38 16.85 8.54 -16.11
CA THR A 38 15.85 9.46 -16.68
C THR A 38 14.54 8.71 -16.85
N LEU A 39 13.47 9.18 -16.20
CA LEU A 39 12.15 8.58 -16.33
C LEU A 39 11.57 8.87 -17.72
N LEU A 40 11.35 7.84 -18.52
CA LEU A 40 10.74 7.91 -19.85
C LEU A 40 9.22 7.83 -19.79
N ASN A 41 8.69 6.90 -18.99
CA ASN A 41 7.24 6.67 -18.88
C ASN A 41 6.84 6.31 -17.44
N HIS A 42 5.64 6.76 -17.06
CA HIS A 42 4.98 6.42 -15.80
C HIS A 42 3.51 6.10 -16.08
N SER A 43 3.12 4.85 -15.87
CA SER A 43 1.73 4.41 -15.92
C SER A 43 1.26 3.89 -14.57
N ILE A 44 -0.05 3.94 -14.35
CA ILE A 44 -0.73 3.35 -13.20
C ILE A 44 -1.62 2.24 -13.72
N GLN A 45 -1.84 1.21 -12.92
CA GLN A 45 -2.75 0.12 -13.21
C GLN A 45 -3.55 -0.22 -11.95
N ILE A 46 -4.87 -0.19 -12.06
CA ILE A 46 -5.80 -0.67 -11.06
C ILE A 46 -6.31 -2.05 -11.50
N ASP A 47 -5.94 -3.07 -10.74
CA ASP A 47 -6.46 -4.43 -10.90
C ASP A 47 -7.66 -4.64 -9.98
N ALA A 48 -8.83 -4.70 -10.61
CA ALA A 48 -10.11 -5.00 -9.98
C ALA A 48 -10.48 -6.49 -10.02
N GLY A 49 -9.61 -7.36 -10.55
CA GLY A 49 -9.90 -8.76 -10.88
C GLY A 49 -10.71 -8.94 -12.17
N GLU A 50 -10.94 -10.20 -12.56
CA GLU A 50 -11.63 -10.55 -13.82
C GLU A 50 -13.08 -10.05 -13.89
N VAL A 51 -13.77 -10.00 -12.75
CA VAL A 51 -15.17 -9.59 -12.65
C VAL A 51 -15.26 -8.20 -12.04
N SER A 52 -15.61 -7.21 -12.85
CA SER A 52 -15.85 -5.83 -12.42
C SER A 52 -17.27 -5.61 -11.86
N VAL A 53 -17.89 -6.64 -11.30
CA VAL A 53 -19.23 -6.59 -10.68
C VAL A 53 -19.10 -6.92 -9.20
N LEU A 54 -19.65 -6.07 -8.34
CA LEU A 54 -19.75 -6.30 -6.90
C LEU A 54 -21.06 -7.02 -6.57
N SER A 55 -20.93 -8.22 -6.01
CA SER A 55 -22.02 -8.99 -5.38
C SER A 55 -21.99 -8.94 -3.86
N LEU A 56 -20.90 -8.41 -3.28
CA LEU A 56 -20.67 -8.20 -1.86
C LEU A 56 -20.28 -6.75 -1.59
N PRO A 57 -20.52 -6.22 -0.37
CA PRO A 57 -20.17 -4.84 -0.02
C PRO A 57 -18.67 -4.58 -0.03
N GLN A 58 -17.86 -5.64 0.15
CA GLN A 58 -16.41 -5.57 0.23
C GLN A 58 -15.71 -6.06 -1.04
N ARG A 59 -14.66 -5.33 -1.44
CA ARG A 59 -13.76 -5.71 -2.54
C ARG A 59 -12.34 -5.28 -2.22
N THR A 60 -11.40 -6.20 -2.46
CA THR A 60 -9.97 -5.88 -2.45
C THR A 60 -9.51 -5.63 -3.88
N LEU A 61 -8.83 -4.52 -4.10
CA LEU A 61 -8.20 -4.16 -5.38
C LEU A 61 -6.70 -3.99 -5.19
N ARG A 62 -5.92 -4.20 -6.25
CA ARG A 62 -4.48 -3.93 -6.25
C ARG A 62 -4.19 -2.77 -7.19
N VAL A 63 -3.41 -1.81 -6.72
CA VAL A 63 -2.96 -0.67 -7.52
C VAL A 63 -1.45 -0.69 -7.60
N GLN A 64 -0.93 -0.59 -8.82
CA GLN A 64 0.49 -0.59 -9.10
C GLN A 64 0.85 0.56 -10.03
N GLN A 65 2.11 0.95 -10.01
CA GLN A 65 2.69 1.87 -10.97
C GLN A 65 3.82 1.19 -11.71
N GLN A 66 3.97 1.50 -13.00
CA GLN A 66 5.06 1.04 -13.84
C GLN A 66 5.90 2.25 -14.27
N LEU A 67 7.19 2.17 -13.98
CA LEU A 67 8.17 3.21 -14.27
C LEU A 67 9.16 2.64 -15.29
N HIS A 68 9.33 3.33 -16.41
CA HIS A 68 10.31 3.00 -17.44
C HIS A 68 11.40 4.07 -17.43
N TYR A 69 12.64 3.66 -17.19
CA TYR A 69 13.81 4.53 -17.19
C TYR A 69 14.76 4.23 -18.34
N ASP A 70 15.41 5.28 -18.82
CA ASP A 70 16.69 5.19 -19.52
C ASP A 70 17.81 5.38 -18.49
N VAL A 71 18.69 4.40 -18.41
CA VAL A 71 19.77 4.31 -17.42
C VAL A 71 21.09 4.45 -18.12
N THR A 72 21.85 5.49 -17.76
CA THR A 72 23.19 5.76 -18.29
C THR A 72 24.22 5.58 -17.18
N GLU A 73 25.22 4.74 -17.43
CA GLU A 73 26.32 4.52 -16.52
C GLU A 73 27.58 5.23 -17.03
N LEU A 74 28.20 5.99 -16.14
CA LEU A 74 29.35 6.83 -16.43
C LEU A 74 30.53 6.36 -15.58
N ASN A 75 31.71 6.28 -16.18
CA ASN A 75 32.92 6.07 -15.41
C ASN A 75 33.34 7.32 -14.62
N ALA A 76 34.41 7.21 -13.82
CA ALA A 76 34.96 8.32 -13.03
C ALA A 76 35.33 9.57 -13.85
N ARG A 77 35.56 9.44 -15.16
CA ARG A 77 35.89 10.54 -16.08
C ARG A 77 34.67 11.11 -16.80
N GLY A 78 33.45 10.70 -16.42
CA GLY A 78 32.21 11.15 -17.04
C GLY A 78 31.99 10.61 -18.46
N ARG A 79 32.68 9.55 -18.87
CA ARG A 79 32.41 8.88 -20.15
C ARG A 79 31.36 7.80 -19.94
N ILE A 80 30.39 7.75 -20.85
CA ILE A 80 29.38 6.70 -20.88
C ILE A 80 30.07 5.36 -21.13
N ILE A 81 29.80 4.41 -20.26
CA ILE A 81 30.29 3.02 -20.36
C ILE A 81 29.17 2.03 -20.62
N ASP A 82 27.94 2.34 -20.21
CA ASP A 82 26.75 1.54 -20.48
C ASP A 82 25.51 2.43 -20.63
N ARG A 83 24.55 1.98 -21.42
CA ARG A 83 23.22 2.58 -21.52
C ARG A 83 22.19 1.48 -21.77
N ARG A 84 21.13 1.47 -20.97
CA ARG A 84 20.10 0.43 -21.01
C ARG A 84 18.75 0.98 -20.57
N GLU A 85 17.69 0.27 -20.96
CA GLU A 85 16.34 0.50 -20.45
C GLU A 85 16.10 -0.33 -19.18
N GLU A 86 15.41 0.25 -18.19
CA GLU A 86 15.03 -0.41 -16.94
C GLU A 86 13.52 -0.24 -16.71
N HIS A 87 12.83 -1.35 -16.45
CA HIS A 87 11.41 -1.36 -16.09
C HIS A 87 11.25 -1.71 -14.61
N GLN A 88 10.45 -0.91 -13.90
CA GLN A 88 10.16 -1.12 -12.50
C GLN A 88 8.64 -1.11 -12.26
N THR A 89 8.12 -2.19 -11.69
CA THR A 89 6.74 -2.24 -11.19
C THR A 89 6.78 -2.06 -9.68
N LEU A 90 6.08 -1.06 -9.17
CA LEU A 90 6.00 -0.76 -7.74
C LEU A 90 4.55 -0.80 -7.28
N PRO A 91 4.29 -1.16 -6.01
CA PRO A 91 2.99 -0.90 -5.42
C PRO A 91 2.69 0.59 -5.45
N TRP A 92 1.43 0.95 -5.64
CA TRP A 92 0.93 2.29 -5.37
C TRP A 92 0.81 2.46 -3.85
N ALA A 93 1.92 2.43 -3.13
CA ALA A 93 1.93 2.25 -1.68
C ALA A 93 1.59 3.54 -0.91
N ASN A 94 0.66 3.46 0.04
CA ASN A 94 0.23 4.59 0.89
C ASN A 94 -0.17 5.83 0.08
N LYS A 95 -0.99 5.61 -0.95
CA LYS A 95 -1.40 6.69 -1.87
C LYS A 95 -2.91 6.66 -2.07
N PRO A 96 -3.50 7.83 -2.34
CA PRO A 96 -4.94 7.95 -2.51
C PRO A 96 -5.41 7.28 -3.80
N VAL A 97 -6.63 6.77 -3.73
CA VAL A 97 -7.47 6.34 -4.84
C VAL A 97 -8.82 7.03 -4.66
N ASP A 98 -9.20 7.85 -5.63
CA ASP A 98 -10.47 8.56 -5.61
C ASP A 98 -11.61 7.59 -5.89
N ILE A 99 -12.66 7.67 -5.08
CA ILE A 99 -13.88 6.88 -5.20
C ILE A 99 -15.03 7.81 -5.58
N ILE A 100 -15.68 7.51 -6.70
CA ILE A 100 -16.72 8.37 -7.29
C ILE A 100 -17.98 7.53 -7.53
N ALA A 101 -19.10 7.99 -6.99
CA ALA A 101 -20.41 7.35 -7.16
C ALA A 101 -21.49 8.42 -7.39
N GLY A 102 -21.79 8.71 -8.65
CA GLY A 102 -22.70 9.82 -9.00
C GLY A 102 -22.12 11.17 -8.54
N SER A 103 -22.82 11.84 -7.62
CA SER A 103 -22.34 13.09 -6.99
C SER A 103 -21.42 12.86 -5.80
N PHE A 104 -21.42 11.65 -5.22
CA PHE A 104 -20.57 11.31 -4.09
C PHE A 104 -19.12 11.15 -4.53
N ARG A 105 -18.20 11.73 -3.74
CA ARG A 105 -16.76 11.67 -3.95
C ARG A 105 -16.05 11.55 -2.62
N THR A 106 -15.15 10.59 -2.52
CA THR A 106 -14.23 10.43 -1.39
C THR A 106 -12.89 9.88 -1.90
N SER A 107 -11.91 9.72 -1.00
CA SER A 107 -10.63 9.09 -1.33
C SER A 107 -10.33 8.02 -0.28
N LEU A 108 -9.78 6.89 -0.73
CA LEU A 108 -9.29 5.82 0.12
C LEU A 108 -7.81 5.62 -0.16
N ASP A 109 -7.02 5.41 0.89
CA ASP A 109 -5.60 5.12 0.73
C ASP A 109 -5.36 3.62 0.55
N THR A 110 -4.44 3.28 -0.34
CA THR A 110 -3.85 1.94 -0.41
C THR A 110 -2.92 1.69 0.77
N ASP A 111 -2.72 0.42 1.11
CA ASP A 111 -1.68 0.03 2.06
C ASP A 111 -0.26 0.02 1.44
N VAL A 112 0.72 -0.47 2.21
CA VAL A 112 2.13 -0.57 1.80
C VAL A 112 2.35 -1.47 0.58
N ASP A 113 1.45 -2.42 0.33
CA ASP A 113 1.51 -3.37 -0.78
C ASP A 113 0.69 -2.90 -1.99
N GLY A 114 0.17 -1.67 -1.93
CA GLY A 114 -0.68 -1.09 -2.97
C GLY A 114 -2.08 -1.71 -2.98
N VAL A 115 -2.52 -2.31 -1.88
CA VAL A 115 -3.84 -2.92 -1.79
C VAL A 115 -4.85 -1.91 -1.27
N LEU A 116 -5.97 -1.78 -1.98
CA LEU A 116 -7.11 -0.97 -1.61
C LEU A 116 -8.23 -1.87 -1.11
N ARG A 117 -8.79 -1.58 0.07
CA ARG A 117 -9.93 -2.30 0.64
C ARG A 117 -11.16 -1.42 0.57
N LEU A 118 -12.03 -1.68 -0.40
CA LEU A 118 -13.32 -1.05 -0.51
C LEU A 118 -14.33 -1.80 0.37
N ASN A 119 -15.07 -1.08 1.19
CA ASN A 119 -16.26 -1.60 1.86
C ASN A 119 -17.36 -0.54 1.83
N LEU A 120 -18.48 -0.86 1.17
CA LEU A 120 -19.63 0.05 0.99
C LEU A 120 -20.48 0.23 2.25
N LEU A 121 -20.19 -0.52 3.31
CA LEU A 121 -20.82 -0.41 4.62
C LEU A 121 -19.96 0.35 5.64
N ASN A 122 -18.81 0.90 5.25
CA ASN A 122 -18.05 1.81 6.10
C ASN A 122 -18.72 3.19 6.18
N ASP A 123 -18.53 3.91 7.29
CA ASP A 123 -19.14 5.21 7.61
C ASP A 123 -19.16 6.22 6.46
N GLY A 124 -18.08 6.30 5.68
CA GLY A 124 -17.97 7.22 4.53
C GLY A 124 -18.98 6.96 3.42
N PHE A 125 -19.58 5.77 3.36
CA PHE A 125 -20.46 5.31 2.27
C PHE A 125 -21.93 5.15 2.69
N LEU A 126 -22.25 5.28 3.98
CA LEU A 126 -23.61 5.01 4.50
C LEU A 126 -24.70 5.91 3.92
N ASN A 127 -24.32 7.12 3.49
CA ASN A 127 -25.23 8.11 2.93
C ASN A 127 -25.38 8.01 1.41
N LEU A 128 -24.86 6.95 0.79
CA LEU A 128 -25.08 6.70 -0.62
C LEU A 128 -26.55 6.40 -0.90
N ASP A 129 -27.06 6.89 -2.03
CA ASP A 129 -28.34 6.46 -2.57
C ASP A 129 -28.18 5.06 -3.19
N TYR A 130 -28.37 4.03 -2.36
CA TYR A 130 -28.21 2.63 -2.77
C TYR A 130 -29.20 2.20 -3.85
N ASP A 131 -30.38 2.82 -3.95
CA ASP A 131 -31.36 2.50 -4.99
C ASP A 131 -30.78 2.82 -6.38
N ASN A 132 -30.05 3.93 -6.47
CA ASN A 132 -29.43 4.42 -7.70
C ASN A 132 -27.93 4.13 -7.85
N LEU A 133 -27.30 3.47 -6.87
CA LEU A 133 -25.88 3.12 -6.87
C LEU A 133 -25.56 1.99 -7.87
N ARG A 134 -25.42 2.33 -9.16
CA ARG A 134 -25.17 1.33 -10.23
C ARG A 134 -23.70 1.07 -10.50
N VAL A 135 -22.86 2.06 -10.25
CA VAL A 135 -21.44 2.03 -10.56
C VAL A 135 -20.66 2.83 -9.53
N ILE A 136 -19.48 2.33 -9.19
CA ILE A 136 -18.46 3.05 -8.45
C ILE A 136 -17.23 3.11 -9.32
N GLN A 137 -16.78 4.32 -9.61
CA GLN A 137 -15.53 4.54 -10.31
C GLN A 137 -14.41 4.71 -9.29
N LEU A 138 -13.28 4.04 -9.52
CA LEU A 138 -12.03 4.21 -8.80
C LEU A 138 -11.02 4.86 -9.72
N ALA A 139 -10.30 5.87 -9.25
CA ALA A 139 -9.30 6.56 -10.04
C ALA A 139 -8.01 6.76 -9.22
N ALA A 140 -6.88 6.34 -9.79
CA ALA A 140 -5.56 6.55 -9.21
C ALA A 140 -4.74 7.44 -10.14
N SER A 141 -4.03 8.43 -9.59
CA SER A 141 -3.27 9.39 -10.39
C SER A 141 -1.99 9.86 -9.71
N ALA A 142 -0.90 9.89 -10.48
CA ALA A 142 0.37 10.53 -10.13
C ALA A 142 0.57 11.86 -10.90
N GLY A 143 -0.49 12.36 -11.55
CA GLY A 143 -0.47 13.52 -12.42
C GLY A 143 -1.23 13.28 -13.73
N PRO A 144 -1.29 14.27 -14.63
CA PRO A 144 -2.17 14.23 -15.80
C PRO A 144 -1.89 13.10 -16.79
N LYS A 145 -0.63 12.63 -16.85
CA LYS A 145 -0.18 11.60 -17.81
C LYS A 145 -0.16 10.18 -17.22
N ALA A 146 -0.15 10.07 -15.89
CA ALA A 146 -0.07 8.82 -15.15
C ALA A 146 -1.35 8.68 -14.33
N ARG A 147 -2.39 8.15 -14.96
CA ARG A 147 -3.72 7.97 -14.38
C ARG A 147 -4.31 6.68 -14.90
N ASP A 148 -5.05 5.99 -14.05
CA ASP A 148 -5.89 4.87 -14.43
C ASP A 148 -7.24 4.96 -13.71
N GLU A 149 -8.26 4.41 -14.36
CA GLU A 149 -9.64 4.42 -13.87
C GLU A 149 -10.31 3.07 -14.12
N VAL A 150 -11.01 2.56 -13.12
CA VAL A 150 -11.82 1.35 -13.24
C VAL A 150 -13.22 1.58 -12.73
N ASN A 151 -14.20 1.00 -13.41
CA ASN A 151 -15.60 1.04 -13.01
C ASN A 151 -16.00 -0.31 -12.43
N LEU A 152 -16.49 -0.32 -11.19
CA LEU A 152 -17.13 -1.45 -10.56
C LEU A 152 -18.64 -1.30 -10.69
N LEU A 153 -19.28 -2.21 -11.41
CA LEU A 153 -20.72 -2.31 -11.48
C LEU A 153 -21.25 -2.89 -10.18
N ILE A 154 -22.39 -2.39 -9.71
CA ILE A 154 -23.02 -2.86 -8.48
C ILE A 154 -24.21 -3.73 -8.85
N ASP A 155 -24.22 -4.97 -8.37
CA ASP A 155 -25.33 -5.86 -8.63
C ASP A 155 -26.64 -5.33 -8.01
N ARG A 156 -27.77 -5.69 -8.62
CA ARG A 156 -29.08 -5.28 -8.12
C ARG A 156 -29.38 -5.88 -6.75
N GLU A 157 -29.03 -7.14 -6.53
CA GLU A 157 -29.28 -7.79 -5.23
C GLU A 157 -28.41 -7.16 -4.14
N LEU A 158 -27.16 -6.84 -4.47
CA LEU A 158 -26.27 -6.14 -3.53
C LEU A 158 -26.86 -4.79 -3.08
N ARG A 159 -27.45 -4.00 -3.99
CA ARG A 159 -28.09 -2.73 -3.61
C ARG A 159 -29.19 -2.90 -2.56
N SER A 160 -30.05 -3.90 -2.75
CA SER A 160 -31.10 -4.22 -1.78
C SER A 160 -30.52 -4.68 -0.44
N LYS A 161 -29.48 -5.51 -0.46
CA LYS A 161 -28.76 -5.95 0.76
C LYS A 161 -28.11 -4.79 1.49
N LEU A 162 -27.47 -3.84 0.79
CA LEU A 162 -26.83 -2.66 1.39
C LEU A 162 -27.85 -1.82 2.16
N HIS A 163 -29.01 -1.56 1.55
CA HIS A 163 -30.07 -0.78 2.20
C HIS A 163 -30.56 -1.41 3.51
N GLU A 164 -30.76 -2.72 3.51
CA GLU A 164 -31.17 -3.46 4.72
C GLU A 164 -30.05 -3.54 5.75
N ALA A 165 -28.82 -3.85 5.32
CA ALA A 165 -27.66 -4.02 6.19
C ALA A 165 -27.32 -2.75 6.98
N VAL A 166 -27.40 -1.57 6.35
CA VAL A 166 -27.13 -0.30 7.05
C VAL A 166 -28.07 -0.11 8.25
N ARG A 167 -29.35 -0.45 8.10
CA ARG A 167 -30.31 -0.36 9.20
C ARG A 167 -29.99 -1.37 10.31
N LEU A 168 -29.70 -2.62 9.94
CA LEU A 168 -29.38 -3.67 10.91
C LEU A 168 -28.13 -3.33 11.74
N ILE A 169 -27.12 -2.74 11.12
CA ILE A 169 -25.83 -2.43 11.76
C ILE A 169 -25.89 -1.13 12.56
N TYR A 170 -26.52 -0.08 12.01
CA TYR A 170 -26.37 1.29 12.54
C TYR A 170 -27.63 1.88 13.19
N ASP A 171 -28.82 1.27 13.07
CA ASP A 171 -29.99 1.73 13.82
C ASP A 171 -29.73 1.58 15.33
N ASN A 172 -30.18 2.55 16.13
CA ASN A 172 -29.91 2.62 17.57
C ASN A 172 -30.22 1.29 18.30
N LEU A 173 -29.26 0.82 19.09
CA LEU A 173 -29.36 -0.41 19.89
C LEU A 173 -29.94 -0.19 21.29
N GLU A 174 -29.98 1.06 21.78
CA GLU A 174 -30.36 1.38 23.17
C GLU A 174 -31.83 1.03 23.50
N ASN A 175 -32.70 1.05 22.50
CA ASN A 175 -34.12 0.70 22.66
C ASN A 175 -34.43 -0.76 22.32
N ASP A 176 -33.43 -1.52 21.86
CA ASP A 176 -33.59 -2.89 21.42
C ASP A 176 -33.34 -3.85 22.58
N ASP A 177 -34.10 -4.94 22.60
CA ASP A 177 -33.84 -6.07 23.47
C ASP A 177 -32.82 -7.04 22.85
N VAL A 178 -32.45 -8.02 23.66
CA VAL A 178 -31.46 -9.03 23.33
C VAL A 178 -31.90 -9.90 22.14
N ASP A 179 -33.20 -10.14 22.01
CA ASP A 179 -33.78 -10.89 20.89
C ASP A 179 -33.64 -10.12 19.58
N GLN A 180 -33.85 -8.81 19.62
CA GLN A 180 -33.68 -7.94 18.45
C GLN A 180 -32.21 -7.85 18.02
N TRP A 181 -31.26 -7.83 18.96
CA TRP A 181 -29.83 -7.92 18.64
C TRP A 181 -29.47 -9.24 17.95
N ALA A 182 -29.95 -10.37 18.49
CA ALA A 182 -29.72 -11.69 17.91
C ALA A 182 -30.36 -11.81 16.51
N TYR A 183 -31.57 -11.25 16.33
CA TYR A 183 -32.22 -11.13 15.02
C TYR A 183 -31.35 -10.36 14.03
N ARG A 184 -30.79 -9.20 14.41
CA ARG A 184 -29.95 -8.38 13.51
C ARG A 184 -28.72 -9.16 13.03
N VAL A 185 -28.04 -9.86 13.94
CA VAL A 185 -26.90 -10.73 13.60
C VAL A 185 -27.34 -11.83 12.63
N HIS A 186 -28.37 -12.60 12.97
CA HIS A 186 -28.87 -13.67 12.12
C HIS A 186 -29.28 -13.16 10.73
N ARG A 187 -29.99 -12.02 10.69
CA ARG A 187 -30.49 -11.44 9.45
C ARG A 187 -29.37 -11.02 8.50
N LEU A 188 -28.26 -10.48 9.01
CA LEU A 188 -27.08 -10.19 8.19
C LEU A 188 -26.50 -11.47 7.57
N SER A 189 -26.44 -12.56 8.34
CA SER A 189 -26.01 -13.86 7.82
C SER A 189 -26.93 -14.38 6.71
N GLU A 190 -28.26 -14.28 6.88
CA GLU A 190 -29.25 -14.65 5.85
C GLU A 190 -29.11 -13.83 4.55
N LEU A 191 -28.69 -12.56 4.65
CA LEU A 191 -28.39 -11.72 3.47
C LEU A 191 -27.09 -12.14 2.76
N GLY A 192 -26.35 -13.10 3.31
CA GLY A 192 -25.03 -13.51 2.83
C GLY A 192 -23.91 -12.54 3.24
N LEU A 193 -24.14 -11.75 4.28
CA LEU A 193 -23.21 -10.77 4.84
C LEU A 193 -22.56 -11.34 6.11
N ALA A 194 -21.88 -12.48 5.95
CA ALA A 194 -21.33 -13.24 7.08
C ALA A 194 -20.25 -12.48 7.84
N GLU A 195 -19.43 -11.66 7.15
CA GLU A 195 -18.40 -10.84 7.79
C GLU A 195 -19.05 -9.77 8.68
N GLU A 196 -20.05 -9.08 8.16
CA GLU A 196 -20.80 -8.04 8.87
C GLU A 196 -21.58 -8.62 10.06
N SER A 197 -22.18 -9.79 9.88
CA SER A 197 -22.83 -10.56 10.95
C SER A 197 -21.85 -10.84 12.10
N ASN A 198 -20.68 -11.38 11.78
CA ASN A 198 -19.65 -11.69 12.77
C ASN A 198 -19.11 -10.44 13.47
N GLN A 199 -18.94 -9.34 12.73
CA GLN A 199 -18.50 -8.07 13.30
C GLN A 199 -19.53 -7.51 14.29
N LEU A 200 -20.82 -7.53 13.92
CA LEU A 200 -21.91 -7.10 14.80
C LEU A 200 -21.99 -7.97 16.06
N GLU A 201 -21.93 -9.30 15.90
CA GLU A 201 -21.92 -10.24 17.02
C GLU A 201 -20.77 -9.95 18.00
N ASN A 202 -19.55 -9.84 17.49
CA ASN A 202 -18.37 -9.56 18.31
C ASN A 202 -18.47 -8.21 19.04
N MET A 203 -18.98 -7.18 18.36
CA MET A 203 -19.22 -5.88 18.98
C MET A 203 -20.22 -5.99 20.13
N LEU A 204 -21.34 -6.70 19.93
CA LEU A 204 -22.36 -6.90 20.96
C LEU A 204 -21.84 -7.71 22.15
N ILE A 205 -21.08 -8.79 21.92
CA ILE A 205 -20.41 -9.55 22.98
C ILE A 205 -19.48 -8.64 23.81
N LEU A 206 -18.73 -7.76 23.14
CA LEU A 206 -17.84 -6.82 23.81
C LEU A 206 -18.63 -5.82 24.66
N LEU A 207 -19.72 -5.26 24.12
CA LEU A 207 -20.57 -4.30 24.83
C LEU A 207 -21.24 -4.91 26.07
N THR A 208 -21.60 -6.20 26.04
CA THR A 208 -22.22 -6.89 27.17
C THR A 208 -21.23 -7.49 28.16
N THR A 209 -19.92 -7.42 27.92
CA THR A 209 -18.90 -8.06 28.78
C THR A 209 -18.92 -7.54 30.23
N GLY A 210 -19.43 -6.31 30.46
CA GLY A 210 -19.60 -5.74 31.81
C GLY A 210 -20.81 -6.28 32.59
N ASP A 211 -21.72 -7.01 31.95
CA ASP A 211 -22.93 -7.57 32.56
C ASP A 211 -23.08 -9.06 32.17
N PRO A 212 -22.61 -9.99 33.02
CA PRO A 212 -22.65 -11.43 32.72
C PRO A 212 -24.06 -12.00 32.54
N HIS A 213 -25.09 -11.37 33.15
CA HIS A 213 -26.46 -11.84 32.98
C HIS A 213 -26.97 -11.50 31.58
N LEU A 214 -26.83 -10.23 31.19
CA LEU A 214 -27.18 -9.75 29.85
C LEU A 214 -26.41 -10.50 28.75
N GLN A 215 -25.10 -10.73 28.96
CA GLN A 215 -24.29 -11.50 28.03
C GLN A 215 -24.78 -12.95 27.88
N GLY A 216 -25.19 -13.59 28.98
CA GLY A 216 -25.77 -14.94 28.95
C GLY A 216 -27.10 -14.99 28.21
N GLU A 217 -27.97 -14.00 28.41
CA GLU A 217 -29.22 -13.85 27.65
C GLU A 217 -28.94 -13.70 26.16
N PHE A 218 -27.94 -12.90 25.78
CA PHE A 218 -27.56 -12.68 24.39
C PHE A 218 -27.04 -13.93 23.70
N VAL A 219 -26.13 -14.65 24.34
CA VAL A 219 -25.60 -15.91 23.80
C VAL A 219 -26.73 -16.93 23.60
N ASN A 220 -27.66 -17.02 24.54
CA ASN A 220 -28.83 -17.89 24.40
C ASN A 220 -29.75 -17.45 23.25
N ALA A 221 -30.02 -16.14 23.12
CA ALA A 221 -30.82 -15.62 22.02
C ALA A 221 -30.18 -15.91 20.64
N LEU A 222 -28.85 -15.83 20.52
CA LEU A 222 -28.12 -16.24 19.31
C LEU A 222 -28.33 -17.72 19.00
N GLU A 223 -28.22 -18.62 19.98
CA GLU A 223 -28.44 -20.06 19.80
C GLU A 223 -29.87 -20.38 19.35
N VAL A 224 -30.87 -19.67 19.89
CA VAL A 224 -32.27 -19.84 19.50
C VAL A 224 -32.50 -19.40 18.06
N ASN A 225 -31.96 -18.24 17.67
CA ASN A 225 -32.13 -17.70 16.32
C ASN A 225 -31.32 -18.46 15.25
N GLN A 226 -30.28 -19.22 15.63
CA GLN A 226 -29.53 -20.09 14.72
C GLN A 226 -30.22 -21.42 14.39
N ARG A 227 -31.30 -21.79 15.10
CA ARG A 227 -32.04 -23.03 14.82
C ARG A 227 -33.02 -22.82 13.66
N PRO A 228 -33.12 -23.79 12.72
CA PRO A 228 -34.02 -23.70 11.56
C PRO A 228 -35.50 -23.76 11.94
#